data_AF-A0A6J4TJ43-F1
#
_entry.id   AF-A0A6J4TJ43-F1
#
_cell.length_a   1.000
_cell.length_b   1.000
_cell.length_c   1.000
_cell.angle_alpha   90.00
_cell.angle_beta   90.00
_cell.angle_gamma   90.00
#
_symmetry.space_group_name_H-M   'P 1'
#
loop_
_entity.id
_entity.type
_entity.pdbx_description
1 polymer ?
#
loop_
_entity_poly.entity_id
_entity_poly.type
_entity_poly.pdbx_seq_one_letter_code
_entity_poly.pdbx_strand_id
1 'polypeptide(L)'
;MTPRYPTQWLISDPRLGDLLAIARRLPRGTGILLRHHELAAAERRLLLRRLRRLGTGRELIVIDEAAGATARVHNAREMRQARLSGARHIFLSPLFRTRSHPNWPALPRMRAAALAR
;
A
#
# COMPACT_ATOMS: atom_id res chain seq x y z
N MET A 1 -21.44 7.58 7.75
CA MET A 1 -20.80 7.52 6.42
C MET A 1 -19.81 6.37 6.42
N THR A 2 -19.99 5.37 5.58
CA THR A 2 -19.02 4.28 5.40
C THR A 2 -17.71 4.87 4.85
N PRO A 3 -16.55 4.64 5.48
CA PRO A 3 -15.28 5.11 4.93
C PRO A 3 -15.08 4.52 3.53
N ARG A 4 -14.92 5.41 2.54
CA ARG A 4 -14.72 5.04 1.14
C ARG A 4 -13.25 4.64 0.98
N TYR A 5 -12.94 3.37 1.14
CA TYR A 5 -11.61 2.84 0.86
C TYR A 5 -11.39 2.72 -0.66
N PRO A 6 -10.17 2.98 -1.17
CA PRO A 6 -9.85 2.68 -2.55
C PRO A 6 -10.10 1.21 -2.88
N THR A 7 -10.80 0.96 -3.98
CA THR A 7 -10.95 -0.38 -4.55
C THR A 7 -9.75 -0.80 -5.41
N GLN A 8 -8.93 0.17 -5.82
CA GLN A 8 -7.69 -0.03 -6.55
C GLN A 8 -6.51 0.58 -5.79
N TRP A 9 -5.41 -0.15 -5.73
CA TRP A 9 -4.18 0.26 -5.07
C TRP A 9 -2.98 0.09 -5.99
N LEU A 10 -2.18 1.13 -6.11
CA LEU A 10 -0.81 1.06 -6.59
C LEU A 10 0.13 0.93 -5.39
N ILE A 11 0.76 -0.23 -5.26
CA ILE A 11 1.86 -0.44 -4.32
C ILE A 11 3.14 -0.01 -5.04
N SER A 12 3.74 1.12 -4.65
CA SER A 12 4.87 1.68 -5.39
C SER A 12 6.17 0.91 -5.10
N ASP A 13 7.08 0.93 -6.08
CA ASP A 13 8.41 0.31 -6.01
C ASP A 13 9.34 1.11 -6.93
N PRO A 14 10.63 1.32 -6.58
CA PRO A 14 11.57 2.09 -7.42
C PRO A 14 11.71 1.56 -8.85
N ARG A 15 11.40 0.28 -9.11
CA ARG A 15 11.43 -0.31 -10.47
C ARG A 15 10.32 0.20 -11.38
N LEU A 16 9.30 0.87 -10.85
CA LEU A 16 8.20 1.40 -11.65
C LEU A 16 8.61 2.65 -12.46
N GLY A 17 9.78 3.23 -12.20
CA GLY A 17 10.23 4.46 -12.86
C GLY A 17 9.55 5.70 -12.29
N ASP A 18 9.16 6.66 -13.14
CA ASP A 18 8.58 7.93 -12.69
C ASP A 18 7.15 7.75 -12.13
N LEU A 19 7.07 7.65 -10.81
CA LEU A 19 5.82 7.52 -10.07
C LEU A 19 4.87 8.71 -10.25
N LEU A 20 5.38 9.93 -10.48
CA LEU A 20 4.52 11.09 -10.73
C LEU A 20 3.87 11.00 -12.12
N ALA A 21 4.61 10.54 -13.13
CA ALA A 21 4.04 10.28 -14.44
C ALA A 21 2.97 9.17 -14.39
N ILE A 22 3.22 8.10 -13.63
CA ILE A 22 2.22 7.04 -13.42
C ILE A 22 0.98 7.58 -12.70
N ALA A 23 1.16 8.36 -11.62
CA ALA A 23 0.04 8.92 -10.86
C ALA A 23 -0.88 9.82 -11.72
N ARG A 24 -0.33 10.49 -12.74
CA ARG A 24 -1.11 11.27 -13.74
C ARG A 24 -1.97 10.40 -14.68
N ARG A 25 -1.87 9.09 -14.63
CA ARG A 25 -2.64 8.18 -15.49
C ARG A 25 -3.57 7.27 -14.70
N LEU A 26 -3.46 7.25 -13.37
CA LEU A 26 -4.31 6.43 -12.52
C LEU A 26 -5.77 6.88 -12.57
N PRO A 27 -6.73 5.93 -12.48
CA PRO A 27 -8.15 6.24 -12.27
C PRO A 27 -8.36 7.09 -11.01
N ARG A 28 -9.43 7.90 -11.01
CA ARG A 28 -9.80 8.68 -9.83
C ARG A 28 -10.09 7.76 -8.64
N GLY A 29 -9.77 8.20 -7.43
CA GLY A 29 -9.99 7.39 -6.21
C GLY A 29 -8.96 6.29 -5.96
N THR A 30 -7.95 6.11 -6.82
CA THR A 30 -6.91 5.10 -6.64
C THR A 30 -6.06 5.40 -5.40
N GLY A 31 -5.81 4.37 -4.58
CA GLY A 31 -4.87 4.42 -3.47
C GLY A 31 -3.43 4.25 -3.95
N ILE A 32 -2.49 5.00 -3.39
CA ILE A 32 -1.05 4.81 -3.60
C ILE A 32 -0.41 4.52 -2.25
N LEU A 33 0.22 3.35 -2.12
CA LEU A 33 1.09 3.03 -0.99
C LEU A 33 2.53 3.31 -1.40
N LEU A 34 3.13 4.36 -0.85
CA LEU A 34 4.52 4.73 -1.10
C LEU A 34 5.46 3.81 -0.31
N ARG A 35 6.23 2.96 -1.03
CA ARG A 35 7.22 2.03 -0.45
C ARG A 35 8.66 2.30 -0.88
N HIS A 36 8.95 3.51 -1.35
CA HIS A 36 10.30 3.94 -1.74
C HIS A 36 11.15 4.17 -0.47
N HIS A 37 11.57 3.09 0.19
CA HIS A 37 12.33 3.15 1.45
C HIS A 37 13.81 3.40 1.23
N GLU A 38 14.28 3.16 0.00
CA GLU A 38 15.63 3.45 -0.46
C GLU A 38 15.93 4.94 -0.62
N LEU A 39 14.89 5.76 -0.78
CA LEU A 39 15.05 7.22 -0.89
C LEU A 39 15.45 7.84 0.45
N ALA A 40 16.31 8.86 0.39
CA ALA A 40 16.59 9.66 1.57
C ALA A 40 15.31 10.30 2.10
N ALA A 41 15.22 10.46 3.43
CA ALA A 41 14.00 10.94 4.07
C ALA A 41 13.49 12.29 3.51
N ALA A 42 14.40 13.19 3.11
CA ALA A 42 14.05 14.47 2.51
C ALA A 42 13.41 14.32 1.11
N GLU A 43 13.99 13.49 0.25
CA GLU A 43 13.50 13.19 -1.10
C GLU A 43 12.14 12.51 -1.05
N ARG A 44 12.01 11.54 -0.14
CA ARG A 44 10.76 10.81 0.09
C ARG A 44 9.64 11.72 0.57
N ARG A 45 9.93 12.64 1.50
CA ARG A 45 8.97 13.68 1.92
C ARG A 45 8.56 14.59 0.76
N LEU A 46 9.50 14.95 -0.12
CA LEU A 46 9.20 15.76 -1.30
C LEU A 46 8.30 15.00 -2.29
N LEU A 47 8.60 13.73 -2.56
CA LEU A 47 7.79 12.86 -3.42
C LEU A 47 6.37 12.71 -2.85
N LEU A 48 6.23 12.45 -1.55
CA LEU A 48 4.94 12.37 -0.87
C LEU A 48 4.14 13.66 -1.01
N ARG A 49 4.76 14.84 -0.80
CA ARG A 49 4.09 16.13 -0.99
C ARG A 49 3.61 16.33 -2.42
N ARG A 50 4.45 15.99 -3.41
CA ARG A 50 4.10 16.10 -4.84
C ARG A 50 2.94 15.18 -5.21
N LEU A 51 2.96 13.92 -4.75
CA LEU A 51 1.87 12.97 -4.97
C LEU A 51 0.57 13.43 -4.33
N ARG A 52 0.60 13.92 -3.08
CA ARG A 52 -0.59 14.45 -2.41
C ARG A 52 -1.19 15.65 -3.15
N ARG A 53 -0.35 16.59 -3.58
CA ARG A 53 -0.79 17.75 -4.37
C ARG A 53 -1.43 17.35 -5.69
N LEU A 54 -0.84 16.36 -6.38
CA LEU A 54 -1.40 15.80 -7.61
C LEU A 54 -2.71 15.06 -7.36
N GLY A 55 -2.80 14.38 -6.22
CA GLY A 55 -3.95 13.59 -5.80
C GLY A 55 -5.21 14.41 -5.56
N THR A 56 -5.11 15.67 -5.14
CA THR A 56 -6.28 16.52 -4.86
C THR A 56 -7.23 16.63 -6.06
N GLY A 57 -6.70 16.84 -7.28
CA GLY A 57 -7.54 16.96 -8.48
C GLY A 57 -8.12 15.64 -9.00
N ARG A 58 -7.68 14.51 -8.44
CA ARG A 58 -7.96 13.14 -8.91
C ARG A 58 -8.49 12.22 -7.80
N GLU A 59 -8.73 12.76 -6.61
CA GLU A 59 -9.14 11.99 -5.43
C GLU A 59 -8.18 10.83 -5.10
N LEU A 60 -6.88 10.97 -5.39
CA LEU A 60 -5.91 9.91 -5.05
C LEU A 60 -5.67 9.89 -3.54
N ILE A 61 -5.69 8.70 -2.96
CA ILE A 61 -5.41 8.48 -1.54
C ILE A 61 -3.96 8.05 -1.41
N VAL A 62 -3.09 8.95 -0.95
CA VAL A 62 -1.65 8.69 -0.87
C VAL A 62 -1.23 8.41 0.58
N ILE A 63 -0.76 7.18 0.82
CA ILE A 63 -0.30 6.71 2.11
C ILE A 63 1.19 6.38 2.03
N ASP A 64 1.88 6.68 3.11
CA ASP A 64 3.28 6.42 3.29
C ASP A 64 3.45 5.18 4.20
N GLU A 65 4.08 4.11 3.69
CA GLU A 65 4.31 2.88 4.48
C GLU A 65 5.20 3.14 5.72
N ALA A 66 6.13 4.09 5.64
CA ALA A 66 7.05 4.43 6.74
C ALA A 66 6.38 5.28 7.83
N ALA A 67 5.14 5.75 7.63
CA ALA A 67 4.40 6.50 8.65
C ALA A 67 3.84 5.62 9.77
N GLY A 68 4.03 4.29 9.72
CA GLY A 68 3.63 3.35 10.77
C GLY A 68 2.13 3.04 10.84
N ALA A 69 1.30 3.70 10.02
CA ALA A 69 -0.15 3.46 9.97
C ALA A 69 -0.55 2.28 9.08
N THR A 70 0.41 1.53 8.54
CA THR A 70 0.19 0.41 7.62
C THR A 70 0.93 -0.83 8.07
N ALA A 71 0.37 -2.01 7.81
CA ALA A 71 1.04 -3.28 8.07
C ALA A 71 0.94 -4.23 6.88
N ARG A 72 2.03 -4.93 6.59
CA ARG A 72 2.03 -6.10 5.70
C ARG A 72 1.84 -7.34 6.55
N VAL A 73 0.89 -8.17 6.17
CA VAL A 73 0.51 -9.35 6.94
C VAL A 73 0.51 -10.57 6.04
N HIS A 74 1.10 -11.63 6.54
CA HIS A 74 1.23 -12.91 5.84
C HIS A 74 0.66 -14.09 6.65
N ASN A 75 0.23 -13.88 7.90
CA ASN A 75 -0.34 -14.92 8.76
C ASN A 75 -1.18 -14.32 9.91
N ALA A 76 -1.82 -15.19 10.70
CA ALA A 76 -2.68 -14.79 11.82
C ALA A 76 -1.91 -14.06 12.95
N ARG A 77 -0.66 -14.45 13.21
CA ARG A 77 0.18 -13.82 14.23
C ARG A 77 0.46 -12.36 13.87
N GLU A 78 0.87 -12.12 12.63
CA GLU A 78 1.12 -10.79 12.09
C GLU A 78 -0.18 -9.96 12.02
N MET A 79 -1.32 -10.57 11.68
CA MET A 79 -2.63 -9.88 11.72
C MET A 79 -2.94 -9.36 13.12
N ARG A 80 -2.73 -10.19 14.15
CA ARG A 80 -2.91 -9.78 15.54
C ARG A 80 -1.97 -8.64 15.92
N GLN A 81 -0.70 -8.72 15.54
CA GLN A 81 0.28 -7.66 15.81
C GLN A 81 -0.10 -6.34 15.12
N ALA A 82 -0.53 -6.39 13.86
CA ALA A 82 -0.97 -5.22 13.11
C ALA A 82 -2.19 -4.53 13.74
N ARG A 83 -3.16 -5.31 14.24
CA ARG A 83 -4.32 -4.79 14.97
C ARG A 83 -3.89 -4.11 16.28
N LEU A 84 -2.99 -4.73 17.03
CA LEU A 84 -2.48 -4.18 18.29
C LEU A 84 -1.62 -2.92 18.08
N SER A 85 -0.93 -2.79 16.95
CA SER A 85 -0.15 -1.59 16.64
C SER A 85 -1.00 -0.40 16.20
N GLY A 86 -2.32 -0.56 16.08
CA GLY A 86 -3.22 0.48 15.58
C GLY A 86 -3.08 0.75 14.07
N ALA A 87 -2.55 -0.21 13.30
CA ALA A 87 -2.44 -0.05 11.85
C ALA A 87 -3.83 0.17 11.24
N ARG A 88 -3.99 1.25 10.48
CA ARG A 88 -5.27 1.65 9.86
C ARG A 88 -5.48 0.98 8.51
N HIS A 89 -4.40 0.54 7.86
CA HIS A 89 -4.44 -0.16 6.59
C HIS A 89 -3.59 -1.43 6.68
N ILE A 90 -4.20 -2.58 6.44
CA ILE A 90 -3.53 -3.88 6.51
C ILE A 90 -3.55 -4.51 5.12
N PHE A 91 -2.35 -4.80 4.59
CA PHE A 91 -2.16 -5.41 3.29
C PHE A 91 -1.83 -6.90 3.47
N LEU A 92 -2.83 -7.74 3.19
CA LEU A 92 -2.72 -9.18 3.30
C LEU A 92 -2.13 -9.78 2.01
N SER A 93 -0.98 -10.44 2.10
CA SER A 93 -0.26 -10.93 0.93
C SER A 93 0.64 -12.14 1.26
N PRO A 94 1.14 -12.89 0.26
CA PRO A 94 0.73 -12.86 -1.14
C PRO A 94 -0.50 -13.76 -1.39
N LEU A 95 -1.50 -13.29 -2.13
CA LEU A 95 -2.66 -14.14 -2.54
C LEU A 95 -2.33 -15.04 -3.73
N PHE A 96 -1.32 -14.66 -4.50
CA PHE A 96 -0.82 -15.38 -5.68
C PHE A 96 0.71 -15.37 -5.64
N ARG A 97 1.37 -16.33 -6.31
CA ARG A 97 2.82 -16.24 -6.49
C ARG A 97 3.15 -14.98 -7.30
N THR A 98 4.10 -14.18 -6.81
CA THR A 98 4.53 -12.96 -7.47
C THR A 98 6.04 -12.88 -7.50
N ARG A 99 6.60 -12.22 -8.52
CA ARG A 99 8.06 -11.93 -8.57
C ARG A 99 8.52 -11.05 -7.40
N SER A 100 7.62 -10.28 -6.79
CA SER A 100 7.90 -9.46 -5.62
C SER A 100 8.01 -10.27 -4.33
N HIS A 101 7.51 -11.51 -4.31
CA HIS A 101 7.58 -12.43 -3.17
C HIS A 101 8.00 -13.83 -3.66
N PRO A 102 9.24 -14.00 -4.14
CA PRO A 102 9.67 -15.25 -4.77
C PRO A 102 9.72 -16.43 -3.79
N ASN A 103 10.01 -16.16 -2.52
CA ASN A 103 10.26 -17.17 -1.49
C ASN A 103 9.06 -17.42 -0.57
N TRP A 104 7.90 -16.81 -0.85
CA TRP A 104 6.71 -16.92 0.00
C TRP A 104 5.62 -17.73 -0.69
N PRO A 105 5.09 -18.79 -0.05
CA PRO A 105 3.94 -19.50 -0.59
C PRO A 105 2.72 -18.57 -0.59
N ALA A 106 1.88 -18.71 -1.62
CA ALA A 106 0.62 -17.99 -1.69
C ALA A 106 -0.30 -18.40 -0.54
N LEU A 107 -0.92 -17.42 0.11
CA LEU A 107 -1.96 -17.64 1.11
C LEU A 107 -3.18 -18.29 0.46
N PRO A 108 -3.65 -19.45 0.96
CA PRO A 108 -4.90 -20.04 0.48
C PRO A 108 -6.05 -19.04 0.63
N ARG A 109 -6.86 -18.89 -0.43
CA ARG A 109 -7.93 -17.88 -0.49
C ARG A 109 -8.88 -17.93 0.72
N MET A 110 -9.22 -19.14 1.19
CA MET A 110 -10.06 -19.31 2.39
C MET A 110 -9.39 -18.76 3.66
N ARG A 111 -8.08 -19.01 3.85
CA ARG A 111 -7.33 -18.45 4.98
C ARG A 111 -7.21 -16.94 4.86
N ALA A 112 -6.98 -16.43 3.65
CA ALA A 112 -6.94 -14.99 3.42
C ALA A 112 -8.27 -14.32 3.75
N ALA A 113 -9.38 -14.91 3.30
CA ALA A 113 -10.73 -14.44 3.62
C ALA A 113 -11.02 -14.49 5.12
N ALA A 114 -10.57 -15.53 5.83
CA ALA A 114 -10.73 -15.62 7.29
C ALA A 114 -9.94 -14.52 8.03
N LEU A 115 -8.76 -14.15 7.53
CA LEU A 115 -7.95 -13.07 8.10
C LEU A 115 -8.52 -11.67 7.80
N ALA A 116 -9.20 -11.51 6.66
CA ALA A 116 -9.75 -10.23 6.20
C ALA A 116 -11.12 -9.85 6.81
N ARG A 117 -11.65 -10.68 7.73
CA ARG A 117 -12.84 -10.38 8.54
C ARG A 117 -12.45 -9.55 9.75
#